data_AF-A0A1H2KNY5-F1
#
_entry.id   AF-A0A1H2KNY5-F1
#
_cell.length_a   1.000
_cell.length_b   1.000
_cell.length_c   1.000
_cell.angle_alpha   90.00
_cell.angle_beta   90.00
_cell.angle_gamma   90.00
#
_symmetry.space_group_name_H-M   'P 1'
#
loop_
_entity.id
_entity.type
_entity.pdbx_description
1 polymer ?
#
loop_
_entity_poly.entity_id
_entity_poly.type
_entity_poly.pdbx_seq_one_letter_code
_entity_poly.pdbx_strand_id
1 'polypeptide(L)'
;MVSRASSVIDLEQVLSTRIDFVADPEDRSWYVGDTVGFTIYIRMGNFPDEEAYSLYLGHGRWMDFSRVPDNWTITTPHQGWPVTARPRLPKGEFHE
;
A
#
# COMPACT_ATOMS: atom_id res chain seq x y z
N MET A 1 -4.77 7.30 10.04
CA MET A 1 -4.66 5.91 10.58
C MET A 1 -5.54 5.04 9.71
N VAL A 2 -4.99 4.03 9.02
CA VAL A 2 -5.80 3.08 8.23
C VAL A 2 -6.92 2.53 9.12
N SER A 3 -8.17 2.75 8.70
CA SER A 3 -9.33 2.26 9.43
C SER A 3 -9.22 0.74 9.56
N ARG A 4 -9.04 0.27 10.80
CA ARG A 4 -8.82 -1.16 11.14
C ARG A 4 -9.99 -2.07 10.73
N ALA A 5 -11.08 -1.49 10.22
CA ALA A 5 -12.25 -2.17 9.69
C ALA A 5 -12.13 -2.53 8.20
N SER A 6 -11.17 -1.95 7.47
CA SER A 6 -10.95 -2.24 6.04
C SER A 6 -10.34 -3.62 5.88
N SER A 7 -11.00 -4.49 5.13
CA SER A 7 -10.55 -5.87 4.88
C SER A 7 -10.66 -6.22 3.40
N VAL A 8 -9.59 -6.82 2.86
CA VAL A 8 -9.61 -7.41 1.52
C VAL A 8 -10.27 -8.77 1.61
N ILE A 9 -11.51 -8.87 1.13
CA ILE A 9 -12.32 -10.09 1.19
C ILE A 9 -11.93 -11.05 0.05
N ASP A 10 -11.72 -10.50 -1.15
CA ASP A 10 -11.34 -11.26 -2.35
C ASP A 10 -10.08 -10.66 -2.98
N LEU A 11 -8.95 -11.32 -2.76
CA LEU A 11 -7.66 -10.86 -3.26
C LEU A 11 -7.54 -11.01 -4.78
N GLU A 12 -8.10 -12.06 -5.38
CA GLU A 12 -8.01 -12.29 -6.83
C GLU A 12 -8.81 -11.23 -7.60
N GLN A 13 -9.99 -10.89 -7.08
CA GLN A 13 -10.80 -9.80 -7.61
C GLN A 13 -10.05 -8.47 -7.50
N VAL A 14 -9.45 -8.17 -6.35
CA VAL A 14 -8.66 -6.96 -6.10
C VAL A 14 -7.50 -6.81 -7.10
N LEU A 15 -6.74 -7.88 -7.31
CA LEU A 15 -5.60 -7.88 -8.23
C LEU A 15 -6.03 -7.78 -9.70
N SER A 16 -7.23 -8.25 -10.04
CA SER A 16 -7.79 -8.16 -11.40
C SER A 16 -8.55 -6.85 -11.66
N THR A 17 -8.84 -6.06 -10.62
CA THR A 17 -9.60 -4.81 -10.75
C THR A 17 -8.68 -3.63 -11.03
N ARG A 18 -9.14 -2.72 -11.89
CA ARG A 18 -8.49 -1.43 -12.09
C ARG A 18 -8.73 -0.55 -10.88
N ILE A 19 -7.65 -0.11 -10.23
CA ILE A 19 -7.73 0.70 -9.01
C ILE A 19 -6.74 1.86 -9.13
N ASP A 20 -7.26 3.05 -8.90
CA ASP A 20 -6.48 4.28 -8.85
C ASP A 20 -6.20 4.61 -7.38
N PHE A 21 -4.92 4.53 -7.00
CA PHE A 21 -4.45 4.81 -5.66
C PHE A 21 -3.99 6.26 -5.55
N VAL A 22 -4.44 6.94 -4.50
CA VAL A 22 -4.05 8.30 -4.16
C VAL A 22 -3.50 8.33 -2.74
N ALA A 23 -2.60 9.28 -2.44
CA ALA A 23 -2.09 9.43 -1.08
C ALA A 23 -3.24 9.68 -0.10
N ASP A 24 -3.27 8.92 0.99
CA ASP A 24 -4.32 9.04 2.01
C ASP A 24 -4.16 10.39 2.76
N PRO A 25 -5.23 11.21 2.83
CA PRO A 25 -5.15 12.54 3.44
C PRO A 25 -4.99 12.50 4.97
N GLU A 26 -5.42 11.41 5.62
CA GLU A 26 -5.36 11.22 7.07
C GLU A 26 -4.05 10.53 7.50
N ASP A 27 -3.41 9.78 6.60
CA ASP A 27 -2.19 9.03 6.82
C ASP A 27 -1.33 9.02 5.56
N ARG A 28 -0.48 10.04 5.44
CA ARG A 28 0.39 10.20 4.25
C ARG A 28 1.28 8.99 3.97
N SER A 29 1.47 8.09 4.93
CA SER A 29 2.25 6.85 4.77
C SER A 29 1.54 5.79 3.93
N TRP A 30 0.25 5.97 3.67
CA TRP A 30 -0.61 5.07 2.93
C TRP A 30 -1.16 5.75 1.69
N TYR A 31 -1.51 4.92 0.73
CA TYR A 31 -2.31 5.25 -0.43
C TYR A 31 -3.61 4.48 -0.32
N VAL A 32 -4.69 5.16 -0.62
CA VAL A 32 -6.03 4.63 -0.62
C VAL A 32 -6.50 4.47 -2.05
N GLY A 33 -7.07 3.31 -2.35
CA GLY A 33 -7.69 2.99 -3.63
C GLY A 33 -9.09 2.48 -3.38
N ASP A 34 -10.08 3.20 -3.89
CA ASP A 34 -11.48 2.83 -3.78
C ASP A 34 -11.92 2.03 -5.00
N THR A 35 -12.65 0.95 -4.76
CA THR A 35 -13.32 0.19 -5.81
C THR A 35 -14.73 -0.18 -5.38
N VAL A 36 -15.50 -0.81 -6.26
CA VAL A 36 -16.92 -1.08 -6.05
C VAL A 36 -17.10 -2.03 -4.86
N GLY A 37 -17.47 -1.45 -3.72
CA GLY A 37 -17.84 -2.18 -2.50
C GLY A 37 -16.73 -2.36 -1.46
N PHE A 38 -15.50 -1.90 -1.71
CA PHE A 38 -14.43 -1.96 -0.72
C PHE A 38 -13.32 -0.95 -0.99
N THR A 39 -12.68 -0.52 0.09
CA THR A 39 -11.52 0.39 0.07
C THR A 39 -10.25 -0.38 0.39
N ILE A 40 -9.23 -0.16 -0.41
CA ILE A 40 -7.94 -0.81 -0.30
C ILE A 40 -6.89 0.21 0.15
N TYR A 41 -5.98 -0.25 1.00
CA TYR A 41 -4.86 0.54 1.45
C TYR A 41 -3.57 -0.14 1.03
N ILE A 42 -2.73 0.58 0.30
CA ILE A 42 -1.36 0.17 0.00
C ILE A 42 -0.41 1.18 0.63
N ARG A 43 0.79 0.76 0.95
CA ARG A 43 1.87 1.69 1.30
C ARG A 43 3.07 1.38 0.44
N MET A 44 3.84 2.41 0.10
CA MET A 44 5.15 2.21 -0.48
C MET A 44 6.15 1.97 0.65
N GLY A 45 6.94 0.91 0.56
CA GLY A 45 8.03 0.64 1.50
C GLY A 45 9.29 1.39 1.09
N ASN A 46 10.03 2.00 2.02
CA ASN A 46 11.16 2.90 1.72
C ASN A 46 12.38 2.16 1.14
N PHE A 47 12.28 1.79 -0.13
CA PHE A 47 13.24 1.03 -0.89
C PHE A 47 13.71 1.90 -2.06
N PRO A 48 14.78 2.68 -1.90
CA PRO A 48 15.26 3.59 -2.96
C PRO A 48 15.74 2.85 -4.22
N ASP A 49 16.01 1.54 -4.10
CA ASP A 49 16.54 0.69 -5.17
C ASP A 49 15.50 -0.27 -5.79
N GLU A 50 14.34 -0.47 -5.14
CA GLU A 50 13.34 -1.47 -5.53
C GLU A 50 11.93 -0.94 -5.26
N GLU A 51 11.03 -1.01 -6.23
CA GLU A 51 9.63 -0.68 -5.96
C GLU A 51 9.02 -1.76 -5.06
N ALA A 52 8.78 -1.46 -3.78
CA ALA A 52 8.06 -2.39 -2.91
C ALA A 52 6.82 -1.75 -2.30
N TYR A 53 5.73 -2.49 -2.40
CA TYR A 53 4.40 -2.08 -1.99
C TYR A 53 3.86 -3.06 -0.97
N SER A 54 3.31 -2.60 0.15
CA SER A 54 2.56 -3.47 1.07
C SER A 54 1.07 -3.20 0.93
N LEU A 55 0.30 -4.22 0.58
CA LEU A 55 -1.16 -4.20 0.61
C LEU A 55 -1.67 -4.57 2.00
N TYR A 56 -2.57 -3.77 2.57
CA TYR A 56 -3.25 -4.12 3.80
C TYR A 56 -4.42 -5.06 3.52
N LEU A 57 -4.42 -6.24 4.15
CA LEU A 57 -5.48 -7.25 4.00
C LEU A 57 -6.56 -7.14 5.09
N GLY A 58 -6.38 -6.28 6.08
CA GLY A 58 -7.24 -6.19 7.26
C GLY A 58 -6.70 -6.96 8.46
N HIS A 59 -7.20 -6.62 9.65
CA HIS A 59 -6.85 -7.26 10.93
C HIS A 59 -5.33 -7.27 11.24
N GLY A 60 -4.61 -6.24 10.81
CA GLY A 60 -3.17 -6.15 11.02
C GLY A 60 -2.33 -7.04 10.10
N ARG A 61 -2.95 -7.69 9.09
CA ARG A 61 -2.25 -8.48 8.08
C ARG A 61 -1.96 -7.63 6.86
N TRP A 62 -0.80 -7.86 6.24
CA TRP A 62 -0.42 -7.26 4.98
C TRP A 62 0.31 -8.27 4.10
N MET A 63 0.40 -7.95 2.82
CA MET A 63 1.17 -8.71 1.84
C MET A 63 2.04 -7.75 1.05
N ASP A 64 3.31 -8.10 0.92
CA ASP A 64 4.31 -7.31 0.22
C ASP A 64 4.39 -7.72 -1.26
N PHE A 65 4.60 -6.74 -2.13
CA PHE A 65 4.69 -6.86 -3.57
C PHE A 65 5.94 -6.12 -4.05
N SER A 66 6.72 -6.74 -4.91
CA SER A 66 7.84 -6.09 -5.62
C SER A 66 7.40 -5.38 -6.90
N ARG A 67 6.13 -5.54 -7.30
CA ARG A 67 5.52 -4.88 -8.44
C ARG A 67 4.00 -4.91 -8.25
N VAL A 68 3.33 -3.78 -8.44
CA VAL A 68 1.87 -3.76 -8.45
C VAL A 68 1.32 -4.29 -9.78
N PRO A 69 0.10 -4.86 -9.78
CA PRO A 69 -0.60 -5.22 -11.02
C PRO A 69 -0.65 -4.07 -12.04
N ASP A 70 -0.54 -4.39 -13.33
CA ASP A 70 -0.49 -3.38 -14.41
C ASP A 70 -1.79 -2.55 -14.57
N ASN A 71 -2.90 -3.04 -14.01
CA ASN A 71 -4.18 -2.36 -13.94
C ASN A 71 -4.28 -1.39 -12.74
N TRP A 72 -3.26 -1.33 -11.87
CA TRP A 72 -3.22 -0.38 -10.76
C TRP A 72 -2.46 0.86 -11.17
N THR A 73 -3.00 2.03 -10.84
CA THR A 73 -2.35 3.32 -11.07
C THR A 73 -2.10 3.97 -9.73
N ILE A 74 -0.84 4.25 -9.38
CA ILE A 74 -0.49 4.91 -8.12
C ILE A 74 -0.08 6.35 -8.41
N THR A 75 -0.94 7.28 -8.05
CA THR A 75 -0.67 8.70 -8.22
C THR A 75 0.10 9.21 -7.01
N THR A 76 1.42 9.29 -7.15
CA THR A 76 2.26 9.93 -6.14
C THR A 76 2.19 11.45 -6.27
N PRO A 77 1.99 12.20 -5.18
CA PRO A 77 2.05 13.65 -5.23
C PRO A 77 3.45 14.12 -5.64
N HIS A 78 3.53 15.25 -6.35
CA HIS A 78 4.79 15.86 -6.83
C HIS A 78 5.85 16.09 -5.74
N GLN A 79 5.43 16.11 -4.47
CA GLN A 79 6.32 16.26 -3.31
C GLN A 79 7.12 14.99 -2.98
N GLY A 80 6.92 13.90 -3.72
CA GLY A 80 7.66 12.66 -3.58
C GLY A 80 7.17 11.79 -2.41
N TRP A 81 8.07 10.95 -1.89
CA TRP A 81 7.75 10.01 -0.82
C TRP A 81 7.27 10.75 0.44
N PRO A 82 6.22 10.24 1.12
CA PRO A 82 5.77 10.83 2.37
C PRO A 82 6.88 10.71 3.42
N VAL A 83 7.10 11.79 4.18
CA VAL A 83 8.12 11.86 5.26
C VAL A 83 7.92 10.82 6.37
N THR A 84 6.76 10.17 6.40
CA THR A 84 6.38 9.09 7.32
C THR A 84 6.66 7.69 6.75
N ALA A 85 7.18 7.58 5.53
CA ALA A 85 7.66 6.33 4.98
C ALA A 85 8.74 5.77 5.92
N ARG A 86 8.51 4.56 6.45
CA ARG A 86 9.39 4.02 7.51
C ARG A 86 10.83 3.94 7.01
N PRO A 87 11.82 4.38 7.80
CA PRO A 87 13.21 4.17 7.45
C PRO A 87 13.46 2.68 7.25
N ARG A 88 14.30 2.36 6.27
CA ARG A 88 14.77 1.00 5.97
C ARG A 88 15.20 0.29 7.26
N LEU A 89 14.67 -0.89 7.52
CA LEU A 89 15.35 -1.85 8.39
C LEU A 89 16.58 -2.37 7.63
N PRO A 90 17.77 -2.41 8.25
CA PRO A 90 18.98 -2.92 7.59
C PRO A 90 18.70 -4.30 6.95
N LYS A 91 19.21 -4.51 5.72
CA LYS A 91 19.02 -5.79 5.02
C LYS A 91 19.63 -6.89 5.90
N GLY A 92 18.83 -7.87 6.31
CA GLY A 92 19.31 -9.07 7.01
C GLY A 92 18.94 -9.22 8.49
N GLU A 93 18.18 -8.30 9.09
CA GLU A 93 17.73 -8.46 10.49
C GLU A 93 16.25 -8.79 10.59
N PHE A 94 15.95 -9.90 11.27
CA PHE A 94 14.60 -10.24 11.75
C PHE A 94 14.42 -9.56 13.11
N HIS A 95 13.37 -8.76 13.27
CA HIS A 95 12.97 -8.26 14.59
C HIS A 95 11.74 -9.03 15.08
N GLU A 96 11.84 -9.54 16.30
CA GLU A 96 10.78 -10.16 17.11
C GLU A 96 9.84 -9.13 17.76
#